data_AF-A0A093J2R1-F1
#
_entry.id   AF-A0A093J2R1-F1
#
_cell.length_a   1.000
_cell.length_b   1.000
_cell.length_c   1.000
_cell.angle_alpha   90.00
_cell.angle_beta   90.00
_cell.angle_gamma   90.00
#
_symmetry.space_group_name_H-M   'P 1'
#
loop_
_entity.id
_entity.type
_entity.pdbx_description
1 polymer ?
#
loop_
_entity_poly.entity_id
_entity_poly.type
_entity_poly.pdbx_seq_one_letter_code
_entity_poly.pdbx_strand_id
1 'polypeptide(L)'
;RRISSHERPKRPLTAYFRFLKENHSVFRQKNPEMTNMELVKKMAGAWKELPVSEKQAYEEARKTDWQRYEEQLAAYKAQLSPAEAAALKEERRRRLAKRRLFREKRELTVLGKPKRPRSGFNIFVSENFQESEGISPTAKLKRLFEDWRKLSSSQKQPYLQLAEDDKVRYENEMKSWEAKMVELGREDLIRSRKQRPKEKTTETVKKTAETVKKAETAKASSRETKTKLKSKKSEE
;
A
#
# COMPACT_ATOMS: atom_id res chain seq x y z
N ARG A 1 -17.51 -14.84 19.07
CA ARG A 1 -16.27 -14.04 19.15
C ARG A 1 -15.57 -14.17 17.80
N ARG A 2 -15.13 -13.08 17.16
CA ARG A 2 -14.38 -13.17 15.88
C ARG A 2 -12.99 -13.73 16.17
N ILE A 3 -12.65 -14.87 15.59
CA ILE A 3 -11.32 -15.46 15.73
C ILE A 3 -10.31 -14.57 14.99
N SER A 4 -9.37 -13.99 15.74
CA SER A 4 -8.33 -13.08 15.20
C SER A 4 -7.11 -13.86 14.73
N SER A 5 -6.36 -13.34 13.75
CA SER A 5 -5.07 -13.89 13.34
C SER A 5 -4.06 -14.04 14.50
N HIS A 6 -4.28 -13.31 15.59
CA HIS A 6 -3.49 -13.32 16.81
C HIS A 6 -3.70 -14.56 17.67
N GLU A 7 -4.87 -15.22 17.56
CA GLU A 7 -5.21 -16.43 18.31
C GLU A 7 -4.65 -17.70 17.65
N ARG A 8 -4.17 -17.59 16.41
CA ARG A 8 -3.50 -18.70 15.73
C ARG A 8 -2.21 -19.06 16.48
N PRO A 9 -2.03 -20.34 16.86
CA PRO A 9 -0.79 -20.80 17.48
C PRO A 9 0.42 -20.44 16.61
N LYS A 10 1.48 -19.94 17.25
CA LYS A 10 2.74 -19.60 16.60
C LYS A 10 3.64 -20.83 16.57
N ARG A 11 4.42 -20.96 15.49
CA ARG A 11 5.44 -22.02 15.41
C ARG A 11 6.42 -21.89 16.58
N PRO A 12 6.83 -23.01 17.21
CA PRO A 12 7.79 -22.97 18.29
C PRO A 12 9.17 -22.55 17.77
N LEU A 13 10.02 -22.11 18.69
CA LEU A 13 11.40 -21.74 18.37
C LEU A 13 12.20 -22.99 17.98
N THR A 14 13.11 -22.84 17.02
CA THR A 14 14.10 -23.87 16.74
C THR A 14 15.09 -24.00 17.92
N ALA A 15 15.81 -25.11 18.02
CA ALA A 15 16.85 -25.32 19.04
C ALA A 15 17.80 -24.12 19.20
N TYR A 16 18.33 -23.59 18.09
CA TYR A 16 19.20 -22.41 18.12
C TYR A 16 18.50 -21.14 18.69
N PHE A 17 17.33 -20.78 18.19
CA PHE A 17 16.59 -19.62 18.72
C PHE A 17 16.13 -19.80 20.17
N ARG A 18 15.93 -21.04 20.64
CA ARG A 18 15.69 -21.33 22.05
C ARG A 18 16.94 -21.02 22.87
N PHE A 19 18.10 -21.54 22.48
CA PHE A 19 19.39 -21.20 23.07
C PHE A 19 19.64 -19.69 23.11
N LEU A 20 19.39 -18.98 21.99
CA LEU A 20 19.51 -17.52 21.95
C LEU A 20 18.60 -16.85 22.96
N LYS A 21 17.33 -17.25 23.05
CA LYS A 21 16.36 -16.62 23.97
C LYS A 21 16.79 -16.79 25.43
N GLU A 22 17.26 -17.97 25.81
CA GLU A 22 17.68 -18.29 27.18
C GLU A 22 18.99 -17.59 27.56
N ASN A 23 19.94 -17.53 26.62
CA ASN A 23 21.28 -17.02 26.90
C ASN A 23 21.45 -15.52 26.61
N HIS A 24 20.52 -14.89 25.88
CA HIS A 24 20.66 -13.48 25.48
C HIS A 24 20.84 -12.52 26.66
N SER A 25 20.14 -12.73 27.79
CA SER A 25 20.29 -11.90 28.99
C SER A 25 21.68 -12.05 29.61
N VAL A 26 22.18 -13.28 29.74
CA VAL A 26 23.51 -13.59 30.27
C VAL A 26 24.60 -12.97 29.39
N PHE A 27 24.49 -13.15 28.07
CA PHE A 27 25.43 -12.55 27.13
C PHE A 27 25.41 -11.02 27.20
N ARG A 28 24.22 -10.41 27.32
CA ARG A 28 24.09 -8.95 27.47
C ARG A 28 24.72 -8.43 28.76
N GLN A 29 24.50 -9.11 29.88
CA GLN A 29 25.13 -8.72 31.15
C GLN A 29 26.66 -8.80 31.07
N LYS A 30 27.21 -9.81 30.39
CA LYS A 30 28.66 -9.95 30.18
C LYS A 30 29.23 -8.99 29.14
N ASN A 31 28.39 -8.41 28.28
CA ASN A 31 28.80 -7.54 27.18
C ASN A 31 27.82 -6.35 27.04
N PRO A 32 27.71 -5.47 28.05
CA PRO A 32 26.70 -4.41 28.07
C PRO A 32 26.91 -3.35 26.97
N GLU A 33 28.18 -3.13 26.60
CA GLU A 33 28.59 -2.16 25.57
C GLU A 33 28.41 -2.69 24.12
N MET A 34 28.22 -4.00 23.94
CA MET A 34 28.07 -4.57 22.59
C MET A 34 26.71 -4.27 21.99
N THR A 35 26.70 -4.01 20.69
CA THR A 35 25.44 -3.90 19.95
C THR A 35 24.73 -5.26 19.90
N ASN A 36 23.40 -5.24 19.78
CA ASN A 36 22.62 -6.48 19.68
C ASN A 36 23.09 -7.39 18.53
N MET A 37 23.56 -6.80 17.44
CA MET A 37 24.05 -7.54 16.27
C MET A 37 25.34 -8.30 16.60
N GLU A 38 26.29 -7.65 17.24
CA GLU A 38 27.55 -8.28 17.68
C GLU A 38 27.28 -9.35 18.74
N LEU A 39 26.35 -9.08 19.66
CA LEU A 39 25.95 -10.04 20.67
C LEU A 39 25.37 -11.32 20.07
N VAL A 40 24.46 -11.17 19.09
CA VAL A 40 23.89 -12.32 18.36
C VAL A 40 24.95 -13.06 17.57
N LYS A 41 25.92 -12.36 16.96
CA LYS A 41 27.06 -12.99 16.29
C LYS A 41 27.94 -13.79 17.26
N LYS A 42 28.18 -13.27 18.46
CA LYS A 42 28.92 -13.96 19.53
C LYS A 42 28.19 -15.21 20.03
N MET A 43 26.88 -15.12 20.26
CA MET A 43 26.06 -16.29 20.62
C MET A 43 25.98 -17.32 19.48
N ALA A 44 25.98 -16.88 18.22
CA ALA A 44 26.05 -17.79 17.08
C ALA A 44 27.36 -18.59 17.06
N GLY A 45 28.49 -17.96 17.45
CA GLY A 45 29.76 -18.64 17.67
C GLY A 45 29.67 -19.67 18.80
N ALA A 46 29.19 -19.24 19.97
CA ALA A 46 29.01 -20.13 21.13
C ALA A 46 28.11 -21.34 20.82
N TRP A 47 27.03 -21.13 20.06
CA TRP A 47 26.19 -22.25 19.61
C TRP A 47 26.95 -23.23 18.71
N LYS A 48 27.86 -22.77 17.84
CA LYS A 48 28.64 -23.69 16.99
C LYS A 48 29.59 -24.54 17.83
N GLU A 49 30.20 -23.96 18.84
CA GLU A 49 31.12 -24.63 19.77
C GLU A 49 30.43 -25.51 20.80
N LEU A 50 29.12 -25.31 21.02
CA LEU A 50 28.34 -26.06 22.00
C LEU A 50 28.44 -27.58 21.76
N PRO A 51 28.66 -28.40 22.81
CA PRO A 51 28.69 -29.86 22.69
C PRO A 51 27.42 -30.43 22.04
N VAL A 52 27.57 -31.56 21.35
CA VAL A 52 26.44 -32.22 20.68
C VAL A 52 25.37 -32.64 21.70
N SER A 53 25.76 -33.08 22.89
CA SER A 53 24.85 -33.44 23.98
C SER A 53 23.95 -32.29 24.41
N GLU A 54 24.51 -31.09 24.61
CA GLU A 54 23.74 -29.90 24.98
C GLU A 54 22.83 -29.45 23.82
N LYS A 55 23.33 -29.48 22.58
CA LYS A 55 22.51 -29.22 21.38
C LYS A 55 21.34 -30.20 21.27
N GLN A 56 21.54 -31.47 21.62
CA GLN A 56 20.50 -32.50 21.59
C GLN A 56 19.36 -32.16 22.57
N ALA A 57 19.67 -31.71 23.79
CA ALA A 57 18.64 -31.26 24.74
C ALA A 57 17.75 -30.15 24.15
N TYR A 58 18.35 -29.19 23.43
CA TYR A 58 17.61 -28.15 22.73
C TYR A 58 16.74 -28.66 21.57
N GLU A 59 17.22 -29.65 20.81
CA GLU A 59 16.44 -30.28 19.75
C GLU A 59 15.30 -31.16 20.29
N GLU A 60 15.50 -31.87 21.40
CA GLU A 60 14.43 -32.60 22.09
C GLU A 60 13.35 -31.65 22.62
N ALA A 61 13.76 -30.55 23.26
CA ALA A 61 12.82 -29.52 23.70
C ALA A 61 12.06 -28.89 22.51
N ARG A 62 12.71 -28.75 21.34
CA ARG A 62 12.03 -28.30 20.12
C ARG A 62 11.02 -29.35 19.63
N LYS A 63 11.35 -30.64 19.62
CA LYS A 63 10.45 -31.72 19.20
C LYS A 63 9.19 -31.75 20.06
N THR A 64 9.34 -31.67 21.39
CA THR A 64 8.20 -31.65 22.31
C THR A 64 7.31 -30.42 22.11
N ASP A 65 7.90 -29.23 21.95
CA ASP A 65 7.11 -28.03 21.63
C ASP A 65 6.44 -28.10 20.26
N TRP A 66 7.05 -28.79 19.30
CA TRP A 66 6.46 -29.00 17.99
C TRP A 66 5.20 -29.88 18.07
N GLN A 67 5.23 -30.95 18.85
CA GLN A 67 4.06 -31.80 19.11
C GLN A 67 2.94 -30.97 19.76
N ARG A 68 3.24 -30.22 20.82
CA ARG A 68 2.27 -29.31 21.46
C ARG A 68 1.69 -28.29 20.47
N TYR A 69 2.53 -27.74 19.61
CA TYR A 69 2.11 -26.79 18.58
C TYR A 69 1.16 -27.43 17.56
N GLU A 70 1.41 -28.67 17.14
CA GLU A 70 0.55 -29.39 16.21
C GLU A 70 -0.82 -29.66 16.81
N GLU A 71 -0.88 -30.12 18.06
CA GLU A 71 -2.13 -30.31 18.81
C GLU A 71 -2.92 -28.99 18.93
N GLN A 72 -2.25 -27.91 19.38
CA GLN A 72 -2.87 -26.59 19.48
C GLN A 72 -3.37 -26.08 18.13
N LEU A 73 -2.61 -26.30 17.05
CA LEU A 73 -2.99 -25.87 15.71
C LEU A 73 -4.16 -26.69 15.17
N ALA A 74 -4.21 -27.99 15.45
CA ALA A 74 -5.32 -28.86 15.08
C ALA A 74 -6.60 -28.43 15.81
N ALA A 75 -6.53 -28.24 17.13
CA ALA A 75 -7.63 -27.74 17.94
C ALA A 75 -8.10 -26.35 17.46
N TYR A 76 -7.17 -25.43 17.18
CA TYR A 76 -7.49 -24.13 16.61
C TYR A 76 -8.24 -24.29 15.28
N LYS A 77 -7.70 -25.05 14.31
CA LYS A 77 -8.34 -25.25 13.01
C LYS A 77 -9.73 -25.88 13.11
N ALA A 78 -9.93 -26.81 14.04
CA ALA A 78 -11.23 -27.45 14.27
C ALA A 78 -12.30 -26.47 14.79
N GLN A 79 -11.88 -25.41 15.49
CA GLN A 79 -12.80 -24.36 15.99
C GLN A 79 -13.21 -23.35 14.92
N LEU A 80 -12.53 -23.28 13.76
CA LEU A 80 -12.80 -22.27 12.75
C LEU A 80 -13.99 -22.63 11.87
N SER A 81 -14.87 -21.65 11.65
CA SER A 81 -15.85 -21.71 10.56
C SER A 81 -15.15 -21.63 9.18
N PRO A 82 -15.71 -22.25 8.11
CA PRO A 82 -15.19 -22.08 6.75
C PRO A 82 -15.03 -20.62 6.32
N ALA A 83 -15.94 -19.74 6.75
CA ALA A 83 -15.88 -18.30 6.45
C ALA A 83 -14.68 -17.62 7.14
N GLU A 84 -14.41 -17.96 8.39
CA GLU A 84 -13.26 -17.43 9.15
C GLU A 84 -11.94 -17.94 8.57
N ALA A 85 -11.87 -19.23 8.21
CA ALA A 85 -10.71 -19.81 7.54
C ALA A 85 -10.40 -19.11 6.21
N ALA A 86 -11.43 -18.81 5.41
CA ALA A 86 -11.29 -18.04 4.17
C ALA A 86 -10.80 -16.60 4.43
N ALA A 87 -11.36 -15.93 5.45
CA ALA A 87 -10.94 -14.57 5.84
C ALA A 87 -9.47 -14.52 6.25
N LEU A 88 -8.99 -15.47 7.07
CA LEU A 88 -7.59 -15.56 7.47
C LEU A 88 -6.65 -15.87 6.29
N LYS A 89 -7.10 -16.68 5.33
CA LYS A 89 -6.34 -16.97 4.11
C LYS A 89 -6.16 -15.71 3.26
N GLU A 90 -7.23 -14.92 3.09
CA GLU A 90 -7.20 -13.67 2.35
C GLU A 90 -6.38 -12.59 3.08
N GLU A 91 -6.49 -12.48 4.41
CA GLU A 91 -5.64 -11.61 5.21
C GLU A 91 -4.16 -11.95 5.03
N ARG A 92 -3.81 -13.25 5.12
CA ARG A 92 -2.43 -13.72 4.88
C ARG A 92 -1.96 -13.37 3.47
N ARG A 93 -2.81 -13.53 2.44
CA ARG A 93 -2.52 -13.17 1.06
C ARG A 93 -2.24 -11.67 0.94
N ARG A 94 -3.09 -10.81 1.50
CA ARG A 94 -2.93 -9.35 1.51
C ARG A 94 -1.63 -8.93 2.20
N ARG A 95 -1.32 -9.53 3.36
CA ARG A 95 -0.08 -9.26 4.10
C ARG A 95 1.16 -9.64 3.28
N LEU A 96 1.15 -10.81 2.63
CA LEU A 96 2.26 -11.25 1.78
C LEU A 96 2.39 -10.40 0.51
N ALA A 97 1.28 -10.02 -0.12
CA ALA A 97 1.27 -9.11 -1.26
C ALA A 97 1.85 -7.75 -0.88
N LYS A 98 1.43 -7.17 0.25
CA LYS A 98 2.01 -5.93 0.80
C LYS A 98 3.51 -6.07 1.02
N ARG A 99 3.98 -7.17 1.63
CA ARG A 99 5.43 -7.43 1.82
C ARG A 99 6.20 -7.52 0.50
N ARG A 100 5.61 -8.14 -0.54
CA ARG A 100 6.20 -8.19 -1.89
C ARG A 100 6.32 -6.80 -2.50
N LEU A 101 5.23 -6.01 -2.47
CA LEU A 101 5.22 -4.62 -2.95
C LEU A 101 6.28 -3.75 -2.25
N PHE A 102 6.46 -3.90 -0.93
CA PHE A 102 7.50 -3.16 -0.22
C PHE A 102 8.92 -3.59 -0.62
N ARG A 103 9.15 -4.88 -0.87
CA ARG A 103 10.46 -5.37 -1.33
C ARG A 103 10.78 -4.86 -2.73
N GLU A 104 9.83 -4.96 -3.65
CA GLU A 104 9.95 -4.44 -5.01
C GLU A 104 10.18 -2.92 -4.99
N LYS A 105 9.41 -2.16 -4.22
CA LYS A 105 9.62 -0.72 -4.07
C LYS A 105 11.03 -0.39 -3.54
N ARG A 106 11.52 -1.13 -2.54
CA ARG A 106 12.87 -0.94 -2.00
C ARG A 106 13.94 -1.27 -3.02
N GLU A 107 13.76 -2.34 -3.79
CA GLU A 107 14.65 -2.71 -4.89
C GLU A 107 14.72 -1.60 -5.94
N LEU A 108 13.58 -1.05 -6.36
CA LEU A 108 13.55 0.09 -7.28
C LEU A 108 14.26 1.33 -6.72
N THR A 109 14.14 1.59 -5.41
CA THR A 109 14.89 2.67 -4.74
C THR A 109 16.40 2.42 -4.76
N VAL A 110 16.84 1.19 -4.47
CA VAL A 110 18.27 0.81 -4.49
C VAL A 110 18.84 0.89 -5.91
N LEU A 111 18.04 0.53 -6.92
CA LEU A 111 18.39 0.70 -8.34
C LEU A 111 18.33 2.15 -8.83
N GLY A 112 18.03 3.11 -7.95
CA GLY A 112 18.00 4.53 -8.28
C GLY A 112 16.91 4.91 -9.28
N LYS A 113 15.77 4.21 -9.28
CA LYS A 113 14.68 4.50 -10.22
C LYS A 113 14.20 5.96 -10.07
N PRO A 114 14.16 6.75 -11.16
CA PRO A 114 13.73 8.13 -11.14
C PRO A 114 12.36 8.34 -10.48
N LYS A 115 12.26 9.36 -9.63
CA LYS A 115 10.97 9.76 -9.03
C LYS A 115 10.06 10.35 -10.11
N ARG A 116 8.77 10.05 -9.99
CA ARG A 116 7.72 10.56 -10.88
C ARG A 116 7.76 12.09 -10.97
N PRO A 117 7.34 12.67 -12.12
CA PRO A 117 7.35 14.11 -12.28
C PRO A 117 6.40 14.76 -11.29
N ARG A 118 6.82 15.89 -10.73
CA ARG A 118 6.04 16.70 -9.79
C ARG A 118 4.99 17.49 -10.55
N SER A 119 3.76 17.51 -10.04
CA SER A 119 2.74 18.43 -10.55
C SER A 119 2.96 19.84 -10.02
N GLY A 120 2.41 20.86 -10.69
CA GLY A 120 2.53 22.25 -10.22
C GLY A 120 2.02 22.44 -8.79
N PHE A 121 0.95 21.72 -8.42
CA PHE A 121 0.47 21.70 -7.03
C PHE A 121 1.48 21.06 -6.07
N ASN A 122 2.20 20.00 -6.46
CA ASN A 122 3.22 19.41 -5.59
C ASN A 122 4.40 20.37 -5.37
N ILE A 123 4.75 21.16 -6.37
CA ILE A 123 5.81 22.18 -6.29
C ILE A 123 5.35 23.32 -5.36
N PHE A 124 4.15 23.84 -5.59
CA PHE A 124 3.50 24.83 -4.70
C PHE A 124 3.46 24.34 -3.25
N VAL A 125 3.00 23.10 -3.01
CA VAL A 125 2.99 22.51 -1.67
C VAL A 125 4.40 22.43 -1.11
N SER A 126 5.41 21.98 -1.86
CA SER A 126 6.77 21.89 -1.31
C SER A 126 7.37 23.22 -0.87
N GLU A 127 7.00 24.32 -1.54
CA GLU A 127 7.45 25.67 -1.18
C GLU A 127 6.67 26.23 0.01
N ASN A 128 5.36 26.02 0.06
CA ASN A 128 4.47 26.66 1.02
C ASN A 128 4.18 25.79 2.27
N PHE A 129 4.61 24.52 2.31
CA PHE A 129 4.25 23.60 3.40
C PHE A 129 4.85 23.98 4.75
N GLN A 130 6.08 24.50 4.78
CA GLN A 130 6.73 24.91 6.01
C GLN A 130 6.02 26.12 6.64
N GLU A 131 5.67 27.10 5.81
CA GLU A 131 5.02 28.36 6.21
C GLU A 131 3.52 28.19 6.49
N SER A 132 2.88 27.16 5.92
CA SER A 132 1.46 26.92 6.17
C SER A 132 1.16 26.66 7.64
N GLU A 133 0.13 27.34 8.14
CA GLU A 133 -0.35 27.17 9.51
C GLU A 133 -1.15 25.87 9.66
N GLY A 134 -0.94 25.16 10.77
CA GLY A 134 -1.73 23.99 11.13
C GLY A 134 -0.98 23.03 12.05
N ILE A 135 -1.68 22.47 13.02
CA ILE A 135 -1.10 21.59 14.06
C ILE A 135 -0.69 20.23 13.47
N SER A 136 -1.42 19.77 12.45
CA SER A 136 -1.17 18.49 11.78
C SER A 136 -0.78 18.68 10.31
N PRO A 137 0.16 17.89 9.77
CA PRO A 137 0.46 17.83 8.34
C PRO A 137 -0.77 17.70 7.43
N THR A 138 -1.80 16.98 7.89
CA THR A 138 -3.04 16.81 7.13
C THR A 138 -3.89 18.08 7.10
N ALA A 139 -3.88 18.87 8.18
CA ALA A 139 -4.57 20.15 8.23
C ALA A 139 -3.86 21.19 7.35
N LYS A 140 -2.52 21.24 7.42
CA LYS A 140 -1.69 22.07 6.54
C LYS A 140 -1.96 21.81 5.06
N LEU A 141 -1.94 20.53 4.64
CA LEU A 141 -2.19 20.14 3.25
C LEU A 141 -3.60 20.52 2.77
N LYS A 142 -4.62 20.41 3.62
CA LYS A 142 -5.99 20.83 3.29
C LYS A 142 -6.06 22.33 3.01
N ARG A 143 -5.41 23.15 3.84
CA ARG A 143 -5.34 24.61 3.66
C ARG A 143 -4.64 24.98 2.36
N LEU A 144 -3.45 24.41 2.12
CA LEU A 144 -2.72 24.62 0.86
C LEU A 144 -3.52 24.22 -0.38
N PHE A 145 -4.34 23.16 -0.28
CA PHE A 145 -5.23 22.78 -1.36
C PHE A 145 -6.30 23.85 -1.63
N GLU A 146 -6.88 24.45 -0.59
CA GLU A 146 -7.82 25.57 -0.72
C GLU A 146 -7.14 26.82 -1.29
N ASP A 147 -5.94 27.14 -0.82
CA ASP A 147 -5.16 28.29 -1.30
C ASP A 147 -4.81 28.12 -2.78
N TRP A 148 -4.34 26.93 -3.18
CA TRP A 148 -4.12 26.60 -4.58
C TRP A 148 -5.38 26.76 -5.43
N ARG A 149 -6.57 26.42 -4.92
CA ARG A 149 -7.81 26.62 -5.69
C ARG A 149 -8.13 28.11 -5.89
N LYS A 150 -7.83 28.96 -4.91
CA LYS A 150 -8.05 30.41 -4.95
C LYS A 150 -7.06 31.16 -5.84
N LEU A 151 -5.84 30.62 -6.04
CA LEU A 151 -4.85 31.23 -6.92
C LEU A 151 -5.40 31.42 -8.35
N SER A 152 -5.12 32.58 -8.93
CA SER A 152 -5.48 32.92 -10.31
C SER A 152 -4.68 32.10 -11.32
N SER A 153 -5.10 32.11 -12.60
CA SER A 153 -4.36 31.42 -13.66
C SER A 153 -2.92 31.93 -13.78
N SER A 154 -2.71 33.25 -13.69
CA SER A 154 -1.38 33.88 -13.79
C SER A 154 -0.48 33.49 -12.62
N GLN A 155 -1.01 33.43 -11.39
CA GLN A 155 -0.26 33.00 -10.21
C GLN A 155 0.10 31.50 -10.27
N LYS A 156 -0.69 30.69 -10.96
CA LYS A 156 -0.40 29.26 -11.18
C LYS A 156 0.63 29.01 -12.28
N GLN A 157 0.79 29.93 -13.23
CA GLN A 157 1.66 29.71 -14.41
C GLN A 157 3.10 29.33 -14.04
N PRO A 158 3.79 30.00 -13.08
CA PRO A 158 5.16 29.62 -12.73
C PRO A 158 5.28 28.16 -12.27
N TYR A 159 4.35 27.72 -11.42
CA TYR A 159 4.31 26.33 -10.94
C TYR A 159 3.97 25.32 -12.04
N LEU A 160 3.11 25.70 -12.99
CA LEU A 160 2.78 24.87 -14.16
C LEU A 160 3.97 24.73 -15.10
N GLN A 161 4.74 25.81 -15.30
CA GLN A 161 5.96 25.78 -16.09
C GLN A 161 7.03 24.90 -15.43
N LEU A 162 7.28 25.07 -14.12
CA LEU A 162 8.20 24.21 -13.37
C LEU A 162 7.78 22.72 -13.40
N ALA A 163 6.48 22.44 -13.44
CA ALA A 163 5.99 21.08 -13.60
C ALA A 163 6.24 20.51 -15.00
N GLU A 164 6.24 21.34 -16.03
CA GLU A 164 6.61 20.94 -17.39
C GLU A 164 8.11 20.63 -17.46
N ASP A 165 8.95 21.49 -16.87
CA ASP A 165 10.39 21.26 -16.78
C ASP A 165 10.72 19.97 -16.01
N ASP A 166 9.98 19.68 -14.92
CA ASP A 166 10.16 18.44 -14.16
C ASP A 166 9.71 17.19 -14.93
N LYS A 167 8.80 17.30 -15.91
CA LYS A 167 8.51 16.21 -16.86
C LYS A 167 9.70 15.95 -17.77
N VAL A 168 10.31 16.99 -18.32
CA VAL A 168 11.50 16.87 -19.18
C VAL A 168 12.65 16.20 -18.41
N ARG A 169 12.90 16.65 -17.16
CA ARG A 169 13.84 16.00 -16.24
C ARG A 169 13.53 14.50 -16.09
N TYR A 170 12.29 14.16 -15.73
CA TYR A 170 11.88 12.77 -15.53
C TYR A 170 12.05 11.92 -16.79
N GLU A 171 11.72 12.44 -17.96
CA GLU A 171 11.87 11.73 -19.23
C GLU A 171 13.34 11.41 -19.53
N ASN A 172 14.23 12.39 -19.34
CA ASN A 172 15.66 12.22 -19.54
C ASN A 172 16.25 11.21 -18.54
N GLU A 173 15.95 11.38 -17.25
CA GLU A 173 16.40 10.44 -16.21
C GLU A 173 15.88 9.02 -16.46
N MET A 174 14.62 8.86 -16.89
CA MET A 174 14.05 7.56 -17.18
C MET A 174 14.70 6.89 -18.40
N LYS A 175 15.02 7.63 -19.46
CA LYS A 175 15.74 7.09 -20.61
C LYS A 175 17.09 6.52 -20.19
N SER A 176 17.87 7.29 -19.43
CA SER A 176 19.18 6.86 -18.93
C SER A 176 19.05 5.67 -17.96
N TRP A 177 18.04 5.69 -17.09
CA TRP A 177 17.80 4.60 -16.15
C TRP A 177 17.35 3.30 -16.86
N GLU A 178 16.46 3.38 -17.85
CA GLU A 178 16.02 2.23 -18.63
C GLU A 178 17.18 1.62 -19.43
N ALA A 179 18.05 2.45 -20.03
CA ALA A 179 19.27 1.98 -20.68
C ALA A 179 20.19 1.22 -19.71
N LYS A 180 20.40 1.76 -18.50
CA LYS A 180 21.15 1.07 -17.45
C LYS A 180 20.50 -0.26 -17.03
N MET A 181 19.17 -0.34 -17.00
CA MET A 181 18.49 -1.60 -16.66
C MET A 181 18.67 -2.66 -17.76
N VAL A 182 18.69 -2.27 -19.04
CA VAL A 182 19.04 -3.19 -20.15
C VAL A 182 20.46 -3.72 -19.98
N GLU A 183 21.43 -2.85 -19.71
CA GLU A 183 22.83 -3.24 -19.52
C GLU A 183 23.01 -4.22 -18.35
N LEU A 184 22.23 -4.05 -17.27
CA LEU A 184 22.21 -4.96 -16.13
C LEU A 184 21.36 -6.24 -16.36
N GLY A 185 20.80 -6.45 -17.55
CA GLY A 185 19.93 -7.60 -17.87
C GLY A 185 18.57 -7.60 -17.15
N ARG A 186 18.14 -6.44 -16.63
CA ARG A 186 16.89 -6.24 -15.88
C ARG A 186 15.80 -5.59 -16.73
N GLU A 187 15.59 -6.16 -17.91
CA GLU A 187 14.58 -5.69 -18.87
C GLU A 187 13.14 -5.79 -18.32
N ASP A 188 12.94 -6.66 -17.32
CA ASP A 188 11.68 -6.80 -16.56
C ASP A 188 11.19 -5.48 -15.95
N LEU A 189 12.11 -4.54 -15.69
CA LEU A 189 11.83 -3.28 -15.02
C LEU A 189 11.55 -2.09 -15.96
N ILE A 190 11.71 -2.29 -17.26
CA ILE A 190 11.51 -1.26 -18.29
C ILE A 190 10.02 -1.03 -18.52
N ARG A 191 9.62 0.23 -18.74
CA ARG A 191 8.21 0.52 -19.05
C ARG A 191 7.82 -0.13 -20.36
N SER A 192 6.80 -0.99 -20.34
CA SER A 192 6.20 -1.50 -21.57
C SER A 192 5.68 -0.32 -22.39
N ARG A 193 6.19 -0.15 -23.62
CA ARG A 193 5.79 0.90 -24.58
C ARG A 193 4.35 0.75 -25.10
N LYS A 194 3.56 -0.19 -24.56
CA LYS A 194 2.10 -0.18 -24.77
C LYS A 194 1.52 1.01 -24.01
N GLN A 195 1.54 2.18 -24.65
CA GLN A 195 0.70 3.30 -24.29
C GLN A 195 -0.72 2.75 -24.08
N ARG A 196 -1.25 2.88 -22.87
CA ARG A 196 -2.68 2.67 -22.66
C ARG A 196 -3.38 3.68 -23.58
N PRO A 197 -4.29 3.26 -24.46
CA PRO A 197 -5.11 4.21 -25.19
C PRO A 197 -5.78 5.10 -24.15
N LYS A 198 -5.59 6.41 -24.24
CA LYS A 198 -6.47 7.35 -23.54
C LYS A 198 -7.82 7.19 -24.21
N GLU A 199 -8.68 6.31 -23.67
CA GLU A 199 -10.08 6.25 -24.08
C GLU A 199 -10.65 7.65 -23.92
N LYS A 200 -10.99 8.26 -25.06
CA LYS A 200 -11.66 9.55 -25.15
C LYS A 200 -13.04 9.39 -24.51
N THR A 201 -13.17 9.80 -23.25
CA THR A 201 -14.45 9.99 -22.57
C THR A 201 -15.20 11.20 -23.15
N THR A 202 -15.49 11.18 -24.44
CA THR A 202 -16.25 12.26 -25.12
C THR A 202 -17.50 11.77 -25.85
N GLU A 203 -17.70 10.45 -26.02
CA GLU A 203 -18.92 9.93 -26.68
C GLU A 203 -20.03 9.53 -25.70
N THR A 204 -19.70 9.14 -24.46
CA THR A 204 -20.71 8.74 -23.46
C THR A 204 -21.49 9.91 -22.86
N VAL A 205 -20.98 11.14 -22.97
CA VAL A 205 -21.68 12.36 -22.50
C VAL A 205 -22.68 12.90 -23.55
N LYS A 206 -22.47 12.63 -24.84
CA LYS A 206 -23.43 13.03 -25.88
C LYS A 206 -24.69 12.16 -25.89
N LYS A 207 -24.55 10.84 -25.67
CA LYS A 207 -25.72 9.93 -25.60
C LYS A 207 -26.62 10.16 -24.40
N THR A 208 -26.10 10.64 -23.27
CA THR A 208 -26.91 11.00 -22.09
C THR A 208 -27.58 12.37 -22.23
N ALA A 209 -26.99 13.32 -22.96
CA ALA A 209 -27.63 14.62 -23.23
C ALA A 209 -28.81 14.51 -24.23
N GLU A 210 -28.74 13.59 -25.20
CA GLU A 210 -29.80 13.37 -26.19
C GLU A 210 -31.02 12.61 -25.62
N THR A 211 -30.80 11.72 -24.65
CA THR A 211 -31.87 10.99 -23.97
C THR A 211 -32.65 11.84 -22.96
N VAL A 212 -32.01 12.85 -22.36
CA VAL A 212 -32.68 13.78 -21.43
C VAL A 212 -33.57 14.80 -22.16
N LYS A 213 -33.15 15.31 -23.34
CA LYS A 213 -33.99 16.23 -24.14
C LYS A 213 -35.24 15.57 -24.73
N LYS A 214 -35.20 14.25 -24.99
CA LYS A 214 -36.38 13.48 -25.44
C LYS A 214 -37.37 13.17 -24.31
N ALA A 215 -36.91 13.17 -23.05
CA ALA A 215 -37.75 12.95 -21.89
C ALA A 215 -38.49 14.22 -21.42
N GLU A 216 -37.91 15.41 -21.61
CA GLU A 216 -38.59 16.68 -21.28
C GLU A 216 -39.70 17.04 -22.27
N THR A 217 -39.54 16.73 -23.55
CA THR A 217 -40.57 16.98 -24.58
C THR A 217 -41.79 16.06 -24.41
N ALA A 218 -41.62 14.83 -23.93
CA ALA A 218 -42.74 13.93 -23.60
C ALA A 218 -43.52 14.37 -22.33
N LYS A 219 -42.86 15.07 -21.40
CA LYS A 219 -43.49 15.52 -20.14
C LYS A 219 -44.31 16.81 -20.30
N ALA A 220 -44.00 17.63 -21.30
CA ALA A 220 -44.82 18.80 -21.66
C ALA A 220 -46.17 18.42 -22.29
N SER A 221 -46.20 17.41 -23.17
CA SER A 221 -47.43 16.94 -23.85
C SER A 221 -48.46 16.28 -22.90
N SER A 222 -48.01 15.64 -21.83
CA SER A 222 -48.92 15.03 -20.82
C SER A 222 -49.52 16.02 -19.82
N ARG A 223 -49.01 17.26 -19.77
CA ARG A 223 -49.51 18.30 -18.85
C ARG A 223 -50.66 19.11 -19.46
N GLU A 224 -50.74 19.21 -20.79
CA GLU A 224 -51.84 19.88 -21.50
C GLU A 224 -53.11 19.02 -21.63
N THR A 225 -52.99 17.69 -21.66
CA THR A 225 -54.17 16.80 -21.69
C THR A 225 -54.88 16.70 -20.34
N LYS A 226 -54.17 16.92 -19.23
CA LYS A 226 -54.74 16.84 -17.87
C LYS A 226 -55.47 18.12 -17.44
N THR A 227 -55.15 19.28 -18.03
CA THR A 227 -55.89 20.54 -17.81
C THR A 227 -57.20 20.59 -18.62
N LYS A 228 -57.28 19.94 -19.78
CA LYS A 228 -58.50 19.91 -20.60
C LYS A 228 -59.59 18.94 -20.11
N LEU A 229 -59.24 17.97 -19.26
CA LEU A 229 -60.21 17.05 -18.64
C LEU A 229 -60.82 17.57 -17.33
N LYS A 230 -60.23 18.59 -16.71
CA LYS A 230 -60.70 19.14 -15.41
C LYS A 230 -61.69 20.30 -15.57
N SER A 231 -61.77 20.91 -16.75
CA SER A 231 -62.74 21.97 -17.10
C SER A 231 -64.04 21.45 -17.71
N LYS A 232 -64.21 20.13 -17.86
CA LYS A 232 -65.43 19.50 -18.42
C LYS A 232 -66.28 18.75 -17.40
N LYS A 233 -66.02 18.92 -16.10
CA LYS A 233 -66.69 18.20 -15.01
C LYS A 233 -67.34 19.13 -13.97
N SER A 234 -67.67 20.35 -14.38
CA SER A 234 -68.29 21.37 -13.53
C SER A 234 -69.50 22.07 -14.19
N GLU A 235 -70.16 21.39 -15.13
CA GLU A 235 -71.49 21.74 -15.65
C GLU A 235 -72.27 20.43 -15.87
N GLU A 236 -72.74 19.86 -14.77
CA GLU A 236 -73.99 19.07 -14.64
C GLU A 236 -74.31 18.89 -13.16
#